data_AF-A0A957N569-F1
#
_entry.id   AF-A0A957N569-F1
#
_cell.length_a   1.000
_cell.length_b   1.000
_cell.length_c   1.000
_cell.angle_alpha   90.00
_cell.angle_beta   90.00
_cell.angle_gamma   90.00
#
_symmetry.space_group_name_H-M   'P 1'
#
loop_
_entity.id
_entity.type
_entity.pdbx_description
1 polymer ?
#
loop_
_entity_poly.entity_id
_entity_poly.type
_entity_poly.pdbx_seq_one_letter_code
_entity_poly.pdbx_strand_id
1 'polypeptide(L)'
;MTTLHLTTCQAGNTDAVTAGLAAHLADRLGISIHVVDDLDWPARYAAIASGAMEIGWICGWPFAQFLQRADVDVELLAVPVYAAPRYADAPIYFSDVIVRAGSPFHRFDDLRGCTFALNEPNSMSGWQTVRRHLRAVGAPPDFFGRLVETGGHAASIAAVR
;
A
#
# COMPACT_ATOMS: atom_id res chain seq x y z
N MET A 1 -13.34 -22.68 20.41
CA MET A 1 -12.82 -22.53 19.04
C MET A 1 -11.92 -21.30 19.06
N THR A 2 -10.71 -21.40 18.55
CA THR A 2 -9.80 -20.25 18.46
C THR A 2 -10.32 -19.31 17.38
N THR A 3 -10.48 -18.02 17.71
CA THR A 3 -10.84 -16.97 16.76
C THR A 3 -9.56 -16.26 16.35
N LEU A 4 -9.31 -16.15 15.05
CA LEU A 4 -8.23 -15.31 14.51
C LEU A 4 -8.76 -13.91 14.22
N HIS A 5 -7.90 -12.91 14.40
CA HIS A 5 -8.14 -11.52 14.06
C HIS A 5 -7.38 -11.21 12.77
N LEU A 6 -8.12 -10.66 11.82
CA LEU A 6 -7.60 -10.26 10.52
C LEU A 6 -7.81 -8.76 10.35
N THR A 7 -6.78 -8.03 9.95
CA THR A 7 -6.91 -6.64 9.55
C THR A 7 -6.30 -6.39 8.17
N THR A 8 -6.59 -5.23 7.58
CA THR A 8 -6.00 -4.76 6.33
C THR A 8 -5.49 -3.33 6.51
N CYS A 9 -4.26 -3.06 6.09
CA CYS A 9 -3.73 -1.69 5.99
C CYS A 9 -3.72 -1.21 4.53
N GLN A 10 -4.59 -1.77 3.70
CA GLN A 10 -4.84 -1.31 2.34
C GLN A 10 -5.93 -0.22 2.33
N ALA A 11 -6.14 0.40 1.17
CA ALA A 11 -7.23 1.35 0.97
C ALA A 11 -8.60 0.64 0.94
N GLY A 12 -9.66 1.39 1.26
CA GLY A 12 -11.00 0.84 1.47
C GLY A 12 -11.63 0.12 0.26
N ASN A 13 -11.09 0.33 -0.94
CA ASN A 13 -11.49 -0.44 -2.13
C ASN A 13 -11.13 -1.94 -2.04
N THR A 14 -10.36 -2.35 -1.03
CA THR A 14 -10.00 -3.75 -0.75
C THR A 14 -10.81 -4.38 0.39
N ASP A 15 -11.69 -3.63 1.06
CA ASP A 15 -12.41 -4.11 2.25
C ASP A 15 -13.30 -5.31 1.92
N ALA A 16 -14.03 -5.23 0.81
CA ALA A 16 -14.86 -6.35 0.33
C ALA A 16 -14.04 -7.60 0.00
N VAL A 17 -12.82 -7.44 -0.53
CA VAL A 17 -11.91 -8.56 -0.81
C VAL A 17 -11.42 -9.18 0.50
N THR A 18 -11.10 -8.34 1.48
CA THR A 18 -10.64 -8.75 2.81
C THR A 18 -11.72 -9.54 3.55
N ALA A 19 -12.95 -9.04 3.56
CA ALA A 19 -14.10 -9.73 4.15
C ALA A 19 -14.39 -11.06 3.43
N GLY A 20 -14.35 -11.08 2.10
CA GLY A 20 -14.54 -12.29 1.31
C GLY A 20 -13.46 -13.36 1.58
N LEU A 21 -12.20 -12.93 1.71
CA LEU A 21 -11.09 -13.81 2.07
C LEU A 21 -11.28 -14.41 3.48
N ALA A 22 -11.64 -13.59 4.46
CA ALA A 22 -11.90 -14.05 5.83
C ALA A 22 -13.04 -15.09 5.86
N ALA A 23 -14.15 -14.82 5.17
CA ALA A 23 -15.26 -15.76 5.07
C ALA A 23 -14.85 -17.08 4.39
N HIS A 24 -14.07 -17.00 3.31
CA HIS A 24 -13.56 -18.19 2.61
C HIS A 24 -12.64 -19.03 3.50
N LEU A 25 -11.70 -18.40 4.20
CA LEU A 25 -10.78 -19.09 5.10
C LEU A 25 -11.52 -19.72 6.29
N ALA A 26 -12.51 -19.02 6.86
CA ALA A 26 -13.33 -19.54 7.96
C ALA A 26 -14.07 -20.83 7.53
N ASP A 27 -14.72 -20.82 6.36
CA ASP A 27 -15.42 -21.98 5.80
C ASP A 27 -14.46 -23.15 5.53
N ARG A 28 -13.34 -22.87 4.86
CA ARG A 28 -12.38 -23.91 4.42
C ARG A 28 -11.61 -24.56 5.56
N LEU A 29 -11.38 -23.83 6.66
CA LEU A 29 -10.57 -24.28 7.78
C LEU A 29 -11.41 -24.68 9.01
N GLY A 30 -12.70 -24.37 9.03
CA GLY A 30 -13.56 -24.64 10.18
C GLY A 30 -13.19 -23.81 11.43
N ILE A 31 -12.65 -22.61 11.23
CA ILE A 31 -12.25 -21.67 12.29
C ILE A 31 -13.05 -20.38 12.24
N SER A 32 -13.07 -19.61 13.32
CA SER A 32 -13.65 -18.27 13.34
C SER A 32 -12.59 -17.24 12.95
N ILE A 33 -12.95 -16.29 12.07
CA ILE A 33 -12.10 -15.14 11.73
C ILE A 33 -12.91 -13.87 11.94
N HIS A 34 -12.39 -12.96 12.78
CA HIS A 34 -12.95 -11.64 13.02
C HIS A 34 -12.14 -10.60 12.24
N VAL A 35 -12.80 -9.89 11.31
CA VAL A 35 -12.17 -8.80 10.56
C VAL A 35 -12.25 -7.52 11.40
N VAL A 36 -11.10 -6.88 11.60
CA VAL A 36 -10.96 -5.62 12.34
C VAL A 36 -10.64 -4.51 11.33
N ASP A 37 -11.66 -3.71 11.00
CA ASP A 37 -11.62 -2.65 9.99
C ASP A 37 -12.15 -1.29 10.49
N ASP A 38 -12.37 -1.16 11.80
CA ASP A 38 -12.85 0.05 12.48
C ASP A 38 -11.70 0.92 13.06
N LEU A 39 -10.46 0.43 12.98
CA LEU A 39 -9.25 1.14 13.40
C LEU A 39 -8.66 1.99 12.26
N ASP A 40 -7.95 3.07 12.60
CA ASP A 40 -7.12 3.80 11.62
C ASP A 40 -5.83 3.02 11.27
N TRP A 41 -5.13 3.41 10.20
CA TRP A 41 -3.92 2.69 9.77
C TRP A 41 -2.82 2.63 10.84
N PRO A 42 -2.46 3.73 11.53
CA PRO A 42 -1.48 3.66 12.62
C PRO A 42 -1.86 2.64 13.70
N ALA A 43 -3.12 2.60 14.13
CA ALA A 43 -3.59 1.64 15.12
C ALA A 43 -3.55 0.19 14.59
N ARG A 44 -3.90 -0.04 13.32
CA ARG A 44 -3.77 -1.37 12.69
C ARG A 44 -2.32 -1.84 12.64
N TYR A 45 -1.38 -0.98 12.24
CA TYR A 45 0.04 -1.31 12.24
C TYR A 45 0.57 -1.60 13.66
N ALA A 46 0.14 -0.84 14.66
CA ALA A 46 0.48 -1.10 16.05
C ALA A 46 -0.08 -2.43 16.56
N ALA A 47 -1.32 -2.78 16.19
CA ALA A 47 -1.96 -4.04 16.56
C ALA A 47 -1.28 -5.26 15.90
N ILE A 48 -0.81 -5.12 14.66
CA ILE A 48 0.03 -6.16 14.02
C ILE A 48 1.36 -6.28 14.77
N ALA A 49 2.03 -5.15 15.03
CA ALA A 49 3.33 -5.15 15.68
C ALA A 49 3.31 -5.73 17.11
N SER A 50 2.20 -5.61 17.83
CA SER A 50 2.02 -6.16 19.18
C SER A 50 1.54 -7.61 19.21
N GLY A 51 1.23 -8.21 18.05
CA GLY A 51 0.64 -9.55 17.96
C GLY A 51 -0.85 -9.59 18.33
N ALA A 52 -1.54 -8.46 18.40
CA ALA A 52 -2.99 -8.41 18.60
C ALA A 52 -3.79 -8.77 17.33
N MET A 53 -3.13 -8.79 16.16
CA MET A 53 -3.68 -9.25 14.89
C MET A 53 -2.85 -10.43 14.39
N GLU A 54 -3.47 -11.59 14.21
CA GLU A 54 -2.77 -12.77 13.68
C GLU A 54 -2.55 -12.70 12.17
N ILE A 55 -3.41 -11.96 11.45
CA ILE A 55 -3.29 -11.77 10.00
C ILE A 55 -3.42 -10.29 9.65
N GLY A 56 -2.46 -9.76 8.89
CA GLY A 56 -2.48 -8.38 8.41
C GLY A 56 -2.20 -8.28 6.91
N TRP A 57 -3.12 -7.73 6.13
CA TRP A 57 -2.83 -7.36 4.74
C TRP A 57 -2.15 -5.99 4.69
N ILE A 58 -0.81 -6.01 4.74
CA ILE A 58 0.02 -4.79 4.79
C ILE A 58 0.75 -4.51 3.48
N CYS A 59 1.09 -3.24 3.29
CA CYS A 59 1.96 -2.81 2.19
C CYS A 59 3.37 -3.39 2.38
N GLY A 60 4.07 -3.68 1.27
CA GLY A 60 5.42 -4.26 1.31
C GLY A 60 6.47 -3.37 1.99
N TRP A 61 6.28 -2.05 2.03
CA TRP A 61 7.23 -1.14 2.69
C TRP A 61 7.15 -1.25 4.23
N PRO A 62 5.98 -1.07 4.89
CA PRO A 62 5.81 -1.37 6.31
C PRO A 62 6.20 -2.80 6.70
N PHE A 63 5.89 -3.81 5.87
CA PHE A 63 6.34 -5.18 6.12
C PHE A 63 7.86 -5.27 6.21
N ALA A 64 8.58 -4.72 5.23
CA ALA A 64 10.04 -4.70 5.25
C ALA A 64 10.60 -3.96 6.47
N GLN A 65 9.93 -2.91 6.95
CA GLN A 65 10.31 -2.20 8.18
C GLN A 65 10.10 -3.07 9.43
N PHE A 66 9.01 -3.84 9.51
CA PHE A 66 8.78 -4.80 10.60
C PHE A 66 9.85 -5.89 10.64
N LEU A 67 10.29 -6.42 9.49
CA LEU A 67 11.37 -7.40 9.45
C LEU A 67 12.72 -6.88 9.98
N GLN A 68 12.90 -5.57 10.13
CA GLN A 68 14.11 -4.97 10.71
C GLN A 68 14.00 -4.76 12.23
N ARG A 69 12.83 -5.03 12.82
CA ARG A 69 12.55 -4.81 14.24
C ARG A 69 12.60 -6.12 15.00
N ALA A 70 13.48 -6.21 15.99
CA ALA A 70 13.62 -7.40 16.83
C ALA A 70 12.43 -7.61 17.80
N ASP A 71 11.62 -6.58 18.02
CA ASP A 71 10.46 -6.60 18.91
C ASP A 71 9.14 -6.94 18.19
N VAL A 72 9.18 -7.20 16.87
CA VAL A 72 8.01 -7.52 16.06
C VAL A 72 8.17 -8.90 15.43
N ASP A 73 7.26 -9.81 15.75
CA ASP A 73 7.23 -11.17 15.21
C ASP A 73 6.22 -11.26 14.06
N VAL A 74 6.72 -11.17 12.82
CA VAL A 74 5.90 -11.28 11.61
C VAL A 74 6.61 -12.12 10.57
N GLU A 75 5.82 -12.91 9.82
CA GLU A 75 6.29 -13.66 8.66
C GLU A 75 5.41 -13.40 7.44
N LEU A 76 5.94 -13.71 6.25
CA LEU A 76 5.18 -13.57 5.01
C LEU A 76 4.21 -14.75 4.85
N LEU A 77 2.91 -14.48 4.93
CA LEU A 77 1.88 -15.50 4.72
C LEU A 77 1.62 -15.77 3.22
N ALA A 78 1.27 -14.72 2.48
CA ALA A 78 0.94 -14.80 1.06
C ALA A 78 1.11 -13.43 0.40
N VAL A 79 1.21 -13.44 -0.94
CA VAL A 79 1.25 -12.24 -1.76
C VAL A 79 0.18 -12.32 -2.86
N PRO A 80 -0.58 -11.24 -3.12
CA PRO A 80 -1.58 -11.23 -4.16
C PRO A 80 -0.93 -11.25 -5.55
N VAL A 81 -1.56 -11.98 -6.48
CA VAL A 81 -1.28 -11.94 -7.92
C VAL A 81 -2.46 -11.27 -8.61
N TYR A 82 -2.22 -10.14 -9.24
CA TYR A 82 -3.28 -9.38 -9.92
C TYR A 82 -3.51 -9.92 -11.33
N ALA A 83 -4.78 -10.06 -11.73
CA ALA A 83 -5.17 -10.74 -12.97
C ALA A 83 -4.90 -9.97 -14.28
N ALA A 84 -4.52 -8.68 -14.22
CA ALA A 84 -4.31 -7.92 -15.44
C ALA A 84 -3.04 -8.39 -16.18
N PRO A 85 -3.05 -8.44 -17.53
CA PRO A 85 -1.92 -8.98 -18.31
C PRO A 85 -0.55 -8.35 -17.99
N ARG A 86 -0.52 -7.08 -17.58
CA ARG A 86 0.71 -6.36 -17.19
C ARG A 86 1.47 -7.00 -16.03
N TYR A 87 0.81 -7.84 -15.24
CA TYR A 87 1.41 -8.52 -14.08
C TYR A 87 1.96 -9.90 -14.42
N ALA A 88 1.64 -10.44 -15.60
CA ALA A 88 2.18 -11.71 -16.11
C ALA A 88 2.09 -12.87 -15.09
N ASP A 89 0.95 -12.99 -14.39
CA ASP A 89 0.70 -13.97 -13.33
C ASP A 89 1.77 -14.02 -12.22
N ALA A 90 2.50 -12.92 -12.04
CA ALA A 90 3.53 -12.78 -11.02
C ALA A 90 3.06 -11.87 -9.87
N PRO A 91 3.58 -12.07 -8.64
CA PRO A 91 3.24 -11.26 -7.46
C PRO A 91 4.00 -9.92 -7.49
N ILE A 92 3.81 -9.17 -8.57
CA ILE A 92 4.40 -7.86 -8.81
C ILE A 92 3.30 -6.82 -8.97
N TYR A 93 3.64 -5.58 -8.68
CA TYR A 93 2.81 -4.43 -9.00
C TYR A 93 3.70 -3.21 -9.27
N PHE A 94 3.11 -2.14 -9.77
CA PHE A 94 3.86 -0.99 -10.27
C PHE A 94 3.40 0.30 -9.59
N SER A 95 4.32 1.26 -9.53
CA SER A 95 4.01 2.66 -9.25
C SER A 95 3.76 3.36 -10.57
N ASP A 96 2.51 3.77 -10.80
CA ASP A 96 2.14 4.55 -11.97
C ASP A 96 2.16 6.05 -11.59
N VAL A 97 3.03 6.81 -12.23
CA VAL A 97 3.03 8.28 -12.16
C VAL A 97 2.15 8.79 -13.28
N ILE A 98 1.04 9.42 -12.91
CA ILE A 98 0.01 9.85 -13.84
C ILE A 98 -0.07 11.38 -13.94
N VAL A 99 -0.52 11.84 -15.10
CA VAL A 99 -0.77 13.26 -15.40
C VAL A 99 -2.10 13.38 -16.14
N ARG A 100 -2.65 14.59 -16.25
CA ARG A 100 -3.83 14.83 -17.10
C ARG A 100 -3.48 14.44 -18.55
N ALA A 101 -4.39 13.74 -19.23
CA ALA A 101 -4.15 13.25 -20.60
C ALA A 101 -3.74 14.34 -21.61
N GLY A 102 -4.23 15.58 -21.45
CA GLY A 102 -3.87 16.73 -22.30
C GLY A 102 -2.75 17.61 -21.74
N SER A 103 -2.05 17.18 -20.69
CA SER A 103 -0.94 17.96 -20.12
C SER A 103 0.28 17.94 -21.05
N PRO A 104 1.17 18.94 -20.96
CA PRO A 104 2.41 18.96 -21.75
C PRO A 104 3.49 18.00 -21.21
N PHE A 105 3.19 17.19 -20.19
CA PHE A 105 4.14 16.32 -19.52
C PHE A 105 4.17 14.96 -20.21
N HIS A 106 5.32 14.60 -20.78
CA HIS A 106 5.49 13.37 -21.56
C HIS A 106 6.60 12.47 -21.02
N ARG A 107 7.48 13.00 -20.17
CA ARG A 107 8.54 12.26 -19.49
C ARG A 107 8.65 12.72 -18.03
N PHE A 108 9.25 11.88 -17.20
CA PHE A 108 9.36 12.14 -15.76
C PHE A 108 10.05 13.49 -15.46
N ASP A 109 11.08 13.86 -16.23
CA ASP A 109 11.80 15.13 -16.07
C ASP A 109 10.94 16.38 -16.30
N ASP A 110 9.84 16.26 -17.05
CA ASP A 110 8.92 17.38 -17.28
C ASP A 110 8.16 17.77 -15.99
N LEU A 111 8.17 16.90 -14.98
CA LEU A 111 7.49 17.10 -13.70
C LEU A 111 8.30 17.97 -12.73
N ARG A 112 9.48 18.44 -13.13
CA ARG A 112 10.31 19.32 -12.30
C ARG A 112 9.54 20.59 -11.94
N GLY A 113 9.56 20.96 -10.65
CA GLY A 113 8.86 22.13 -10.13
C GLY A 113 7.33 21.97 -10.03
N CYS A 114 6.76 20.84 -10.47
CA CYS A 114 5.32 20.60 -10.39
C CYS A 114 4.86 20.31 -8.95
N THR A 115 3.55 20.38 -8.74
CA THR A 115 2.92 19.82 -7.55
C THR A 115 2.71 18.32 -7.74
N PHE A 116 3.26 17.51 -6.85
CA PHE A 116 3.12 16.06 -6.87
C PHE A 116 2.19 15.59 -5.73
N ALA A 117 1.13 14.88 -6.09
CA ALA A 117 0.21 14.28 -5.14
C ALA A 117 0.68 12.85 -4.80
N LEU A 118 1.10 12.64 -3.55
CA LEU A 118 1.43 11.31 -3.02
C LEU A 118 0.27 10.76 -2.18
N ASN A 119 0.19 9.43 -2.06
CA ASN A 119 -0.82 8.80 -1.21
C ASN A 119 -0.56 9.14 0.26
N GLU A 120 0.53 8.61 0.79
CA GLU A 120 0.99 8.81 2.16
C GLU A 120 2.49 8.45 2.25
N PRO A 121 3.22 8.91 3.29
CA PRO A 121 4.66 8.72 3.38
C PRO A 121 5.12 7.26 3.39
N ASN A 122 4.31 6.33 3.89
CA ASN A 122 4.65 4.91 4.01
C ASN A 122 4.20 4.05 2.81
N SER A 123 3.60 4.67 1.79
CA SER A 123 3.17 3.93 0.61
C SER A 123 4.36 3.57 -0.28
N MET A 124 4.51 2.26 -0.54
CA MET A 124 5.56 1.74 -1.42
C MET A 124 5.38 2.28 -2.85
N SER A 125 4.20 2.11 -3.47
CA SER A 125 3.94 2.63 -4.81
C SER A 125 3.64 4.13 -4.83
N GLY A 126 2.99 4.65 -3.79
CA GLY A 126 2.55 6.04 -3.71
C GLY A 126 3.66 7.05 -3.44
N TRP A 127 4.77 6.63 -2.85
CA TRP A 127 5.86 7.54 -2.54
C TRP A 127 7.25 6.90 -2.60
N GLN A 128 7.48 5.77 -1.95
CA GLN A 128 8.84 5.24 -1.77
C GLN A 128 9.49 4.83 -3.10
N THR A 129 8.71 4.28 -4.03
CA THR A 129 9.18 3.96 -5.39
C THR A 129 9.58 5.22 -6.17
N VAL A 130 8.79 6.30 -6.06
CA VAL A 130 9.09 7.61 -6.67
C VAL A 130 10.36 8.22 -6.08
N ARG A 131 10.50 8.20 -4.74
CA ARG A 131 11.73 8.66 -4.07
C ARG A 131 12.96 7.87 -4.50
N ARG A 132 12.83 6.54 -4.63
CA ARG A 132 13.92 5.69 -5.12
C ARG A 132 14.30 6.06 -6.55
N HIS A 133 13.32 6.29 -7.42
CA HIS A 133 13.56 6.73 -8.80
C HIS A 133 14.28 8.08 -8.83
N LEU A 134 13.81 9.08 -8.09
CA LEU A 134 14.45 10.39 -7.97
C LEU A 134 15.93 10.29 -7.55
N ARG A 135 16.22 9.44 -6.54
CA ARG A 135 17.62 9.18 -6.12
C ARG A 135 18.44 8.53 -7.22
N ALA A 136 17.88 7.56 -7.93
CA ALA A 136 18.57 6.81 -8.97
C ALA A 136 18.97 7.70 -10.17
N VAL A 137 18.14 8.70 -10.50
CA VAL A 137 18.41 9.66 -11.59
C VAL A 137 19.19 10.89 -11.13
N GLY A 138 19.61 10.96 -9.87
CA GLY A 138 20.34 12.12 -9.32
C GLY A 138 19.49 13.39 -9.26
N ALA A 139 18.17 13.27 -9.17
CA ALA A 139 17.29 14.42 -9.03
C ALA A 139 17.57 15.15 -7.70
N PRO A 140 17.50 16.50 -7.68
CA PRO A 140 17.72 17.25 -6.45
C PRO A 140 16.55 17.05 -5.47
N PRO A 141 16.75 17.31 -4.17
CA PRO A 141 15.72 17.13 -3.15
C PRO A 141 14.43 17.94 -3.39
N ASP A 142 14.54 19.07 -4.08
CA ASP A 142 13.47 19.98 -4.47
C ASP A 142 12.96 19.75 -5.91
N PHE A 143 13.17 18.54 -6.46
CA PHE A 143 12.73 18.20 -7.81
C PHE A 143 11.26 18.55 -8.05
N PHE A 144 10.37 18.23 -7.11
CA PHE A 144 8.99 18.70 -7.12
C PHE A 144 8.90 20.02 -6.36
N GLY A 145 8.19 21.00 -6.92
CA GLY A 145 8.02 22.31 -6.29
C GLY A 145 7.09 22.27 -5.07
N ARG A 146 6.18 21.28 -5.02
CA ARG A 146 5.30 21.04 -3.88
C ARG A 146 4.91 19.57 -3.79
N LEU A 147 4.87 19.04 -2.58
CA LEU A 147 4.29 17.72 -2.28
C LEU A 147 2.92 17.91 -1.61
N VAL A 148 1.95 17.09 -1.98
CA VAL A 148 0.62 17.05 -1.37
C VAL A 148 0.30 15.62 -0.97
N GLU A 149 0.10 15.38 0.32
CA GLU A 149 -0.40 14.10 0.82
C GLU A 149 -1.92 14.06 0.66
N THR A 150 -2.41 12.99 0.02
CA THR A 150 -3.84 12.85 -0.33
C THR A 150 -4.55 11.77 0.47
N GLY A 151 -3.82 10.96 1.22
CA GLY A 151 -4.34 9.88 2.05
C GLY A 151 -4.62 8.56 1.31
N GLY A 152 -4.55 8.51 -0.02
CA GLY A 152 -4.81 7.26 -0.74
C GLY A 152 -4.84 7.37 -2.27
N HIS A 153 -4.89 6.21 -2.94
CA HIS A 153 -4.82 6.11 -4.40
C HIS A 153 -5.93 6.88 -5.13
N ALA A 154 -7.20 6.67 -4.74
CA ALA A 154 -8.32 7.35 -5.37
C ALA A 154 -8.26 8.87 -5.19
N ALA A 155 -7.85 9.34 -4.02
CA ALA A 155 -7.69 10.77 -3.73
C ALA A 155 -6.53 11.39 -4.52
N SER A 156 -5.40 10.68 -4.67
CA SER A 156 -4.30 11.11 -5.55
C SER A 156 -4.76 11.25 -7.00
N ILE A 157 -5.52 10.27 -7.52
CA ILE A 157 -6.07 10.33 -8.88
C ILE A 157 -6.99 11.54 -9.03
N ALA A 158 -7.89 11.77 -8.07
CA ALA A 158 -8.81 12.92 -8.10
C ALA A 158 -8.08 14.28 -7.96
N ALA A 159 -6.90 14.31 -7.34
CA ALA A 159 -6.08 15.51 -7.21
C ALA A 159 -5.33 15.86 -8.50
N VAL A 160 -5.18 14.91 -9.44
CA VAL A 160 -4.65 15.19 -10.77
C VAL A 160 -5.67 16.01 -11.52
N ARG A 161 -5.36 17.30 -11.64
CA ARG A 161 -6.11 18.23 -12.48
C ARG A 161 -5.56 18.06 -13.87
#